data_AF-A0A3P8MJH3-F1
#
_entry.id   AF-A0A3P8MJH3-F1
#
_cell.length_a   1.000
_cell.length_b   1.000
_cell.length_c   1.000
_cell.angle_alpha   90.00
_cell.angle_beta   90.00
_cell.angle_gamma   90.00
#
_symmetry.space_group_name_H-M   'P 1'
#
loop_
_entity.id
_entity.type
_entity.pdbx_description
1 polymer ?
#
loop_
_entity_poly.entity_id
_entity_poly.type
_entity_poly.pdbx_seq_one_letter_code
_entity_poly.pdbx_strand_id
1 'polypeptide(L)' 'LAAVGSLSAFYPDLLNFKEADYELTAIRMIAKIPTIAAMSYKYSIGQPFIYPDNSLDFTENFLHM' A
#
# COMPACT_ATOMS: atom_id res chain seq x y z
N LEU A 1 7.84 -6.51 -7.80
CA LEU A 1 7.42 -7.55 -6.83
C LEU A 1 8.16 -7.50 -5.48
N ALA A 2 9.38 -6.97 -5.39
CA ALA A 2 10.13 -6.95 -4.13
C ALA A 2 9.44 -6.18 -2.97
N ALA A 3 8.83 -5.03 -3.24
CA ALA A 3 8.11 -4.25 -2.22
C ALA A 3 6.87 -4.97 -1.68
N VAL A 4 6.09 -5.63 -2.55
CA VAL A 4 4.92 -6.42 -2.12
C VAL A 4 5.35 -7.67 -1.36
N GLY A 5 6.48 -8.28 -1.74
CA GLY A 5 7.07 -9.42 -1.03
C GLY A 5 7.64 -9.07 0.34
N SER A 6 8.10 -7.83 0.58
CA SER A 6 8.60 -7.44 1.90
C SER A 6 7.47 -7.20 2.91
N LEU A 7 6.27 -6.85 2.47
CA LEU A 7 5.10 -6.73 3.36
C LEU A 7 4.83 -8.03 4.15
N SER A 8 5.10 -9.22 3.57
CA SER A 8 4.91 -10.48 4.30
C SER A 8 5.85 -10.64 5.50
N ALA A 9 7.05 -10.04 5.43
CA ALA A 9 8.02 -10.06 6.53
C ALA A 9 7.67 -9.06 7.64
N PHE A 10 6.98 -7.96 7.31
CA PHE A 10 6.57 -6.94 8.28
C PHE A 10 5.28 -7.28 9.04
N TYR A 11 4.54 -8.29 8.60
CA TYR A 11 3.30 -8.72 9.23
C TYR A 11 3.29 -10.24 9.51
N PRO A 12 4.17 -10.74 10.41
CA PRO A 12 4.22 -12.16 10.76
C PRO A 12 2.94 -12.68 11.44
N ASP A 13 2.16 -11.80 12.08
CA ASP A 13 0.89 -12.15 12.73
C ASP A 13 -0.22 -12.59 11.74
N LEU A 14 -0.05 -12.31 10.44
CA LEU A 14 -0.99 -12.71 9.39
C LEU A 14 -0.88 -14.19 9.01
N LEU A 15 0.09 -14.94 9.54
CA LEU A 15 0.24 -16.39 9.26
C LEU A 15 -0.74 -17.27 10.05
N ASN A 16 -1.30 -16.78 11.16
CA ASN A 16 -2.29 -17.50 11.97
C ASN A 16 -3.71 -17.02 11.63
N PHE A 17 -4.21 -17.42 10.47
CA PHE A 17 -5.54 -17.04 9.98
C PHE A 17 -6.68 -17.60 10.85
N LYS A 18 -7.41 -16.71 11.53
CA LYS A 18 -8.84 -16.91 11.84
C LYS A 18 -9.64 -16.23 10.73
N GLU A 19 -10.71 -16.87 10.22
CA GLU A 19 -11.49 -16.42 9.05
C GLU A 19 -11.93 -14.94 9.08
N ALA A 20 -12.02 -14.33 10.27
CA ALA A 20 -12.39 -12.93 10.45
C ALA A 20 -11.36 -11.89 9.96
N ASP A 21 -10.08 -12.25 9.76
CA ASP A 21 -9.01 -11.28 9.44
C ASP A 21 -8.67 -11.18 7.94
N TYR A 22 -9.25 -12.05 7.09
CA TYR A 22 -8.93 -12.08 5.66
C TYR A 22 -9.40 -10.82 4.93
N GLU A 23 -10.63 -10.39 5.19
CA GLU A 23 -11.24 -9.22 4.54
C GLU A 23 -10.49 -7.93 4.89
N LEU A 24 -10.15 -7.74 6.17
CA LEU A 24 -9.37 -6.61 6.63
C LEU A 24 -7.96 -6.58 6.00
N THR A 25 -7.34 -7.76 5.84
CA THR A 25 -6.03 -7.89 5.21
C THR A 25 -6.08 -7.57 3.71
N ALA A 26 -7.10 -8.05 3.00
CA ALA A 26 -7.33 -7.75 1.59
C ALA A 26 -7.54 -6.24 1.38
N ILE A 27 -8.39 -5.61 2.21
CA ILE A 27 -8.62 -4.15 2.18
C ILE A 27 -7.32 -3.39 2.41
N ARG A 28 -6.51 -3.80 3.40
CA ARG A 28 -5.21 -3.16 3.69
C ARG A 28 -4.21 -3.31 2.54
N MET A 29 -4.19 -4.46 1.87
CA MET A 29 -3.34 -4.66 0.69
C MET A 29 -3.78 -3.73 -0.45
N ILE A 30 -5.07 -3.71 -0.77
CA ILE A 30 -5.62 -2.86 -1.85
C ILE A 30 -5.34 -1.37 -1.56
N ALA A 31 -5.53 -0.93 -0.31
CA ALA A 31 -5.27 0.46 0.07
C ALA A 31 -3.80 0.87 -0.02
N LYS A 32 -2.85 -0.05 0.20
CA LYS A 32 -1.40 0.26 0.21
C LYS A 32 -0.73 0.15 -1.16
N ILE A 33 -1.30 -0.59 -2.11
CA ILE A 33 -0.74 -0.76 -3.46
C ILE A 33 -0.55 0.58 -4.19
N PRO A 34 -1.53 1.52 -4.22
CA PRO A 34 -1.38 2.81 -4.89
C PRO A 34 -0.22 3.63 -4.32
N THR A 35 -0.07 3.65 -3.00
CA THR A 35 1.02 4.37 -2.32
C THR A 35 2.38 3.81 -2.72
N ILE A 36 2.53 2.48 -2.80
CA ILE A 36 3.78 1.82 -3.24
C ILE A 36 4.07 2.12 -4.71
N ALA A 37 3.04 2.12 -5.56
CA ALA A 37 3.18 2.42 -6.98
C ALA A 37 3.61 3.89 -7.22
N ALA A 38 2.98 4.85 -6.54
CA ALA A 38 3.33 6.26 -6.60
C ALA A 38 4.75 6.53 -6.08
N MET A 39 5.11 5.94 -4.92
CA MET A 39 6.49 6.03 -4.40
C MET A 39 7.52 5.43 -5.35
N SER A 40 7.21 4.30 -6.02
CA SER A 40 8.10 3.69 -7.01
C SER A 40 8.29 4.60 -8.23
N TYR A 41 7.21 5.25 -8.68
CA TYR A 41 7.27 6.21 -9.77
C TYR A 41 8.11 7.43 -9.39
N LYS A 42 7.82 8.08 -8.26
CA LYS A 42 8.59 9.23 -7.74
C LYS A 42 10.06 8.91 -7.53
N TYR A 43 10.35 7.73 -6.99
CA TYR A 43 11.73 7.24 -6.84
C TYR A 43 12.44 7.12 -8.20
N SER A 44 11.77 6.63 -9.23
CA SER A 44 12.37 6.46 -10.56
C SER A 44 12.70 7.78 -11.27
N ILE A 45 11.98 8.86 -10.94
CA ILE A 45 12.19 10.21 -11.50
C ILE A 45 12.93 11.14 -10.53
N GLY A 46 13.39 10.65 -9.37
CA GLY A 46 14.14 11.42 -8.38
C GLY A 46 13.33 12.48 -7.62
N GLN A 47 12.00 12.35 -7.59
CA GLN A 47 11.11 13.27 -6.87
C GLN A 47 10.86 12.81 -5.43
N PRO A 48 10.55 13.75 -4.50
CA PRO A 48 10.21 13.41 -3.13
C PRO A 48 8.89 12.63 -3.04
N PHE A 49 8.75 11.83 -1.98
CA PHE A 49 7.53 11.08 -1.71
C PHE A 49 6.43 11.98 -1.17
N ILE A 50 5.21 11.79 -1.67
CA ILE A 50 4.02 12.50 -1.26
C ILE A 50 3.16 11.52 -0.44
N TYR A 51 2.69 11.98 0.73
CA TYR A 51 1.82 11.18 1.58
C TYR A 51 0.38 11.19 1.05
N PRO A 52 -0.38 10.09 1.25
CA PRO A 52 -1.79 10.04 0.91
C PRO A 52 -2.59 11.06 1.71
N ASP A 53 -3.57 11.68 1.07
CA ASP A 53 -4.54 12.58 1.70
C ASP A 53 -5.88 11.85 1.90
N ASN A 54 -6.36 11.81 3.14
CA ASN A 54 -7.62 11.14 3.50
C ASN A 54 -8.87 11.91 3.04
N SER A 55 -8.72 13.16 2.58
CA SER A 55 -9.81 13.96 2.04
C SER A 55 -10.10 13.68 0.56
N LEU A 56 -9.22 12.94 -0.13
CA LEU A 56 -9.32 12.60 -1.55
C LEU A 56 -9.86 11.18 -1.77
N ASP A 57 -10.61 10.98 -2.86
CA ASP A 57 -11.07 9.65 -3.25
C ASP A 57 -9.90 8.79 -3.81
N PHE A 58 -10.09 7.47 -3.92
CA PHE A 58 -9.04 6.51 -4.26
C PHE A 58 -8.21 6.89 -5.50
N THR A 59 -8.87 7.30 -6.58
CA THR A 59 -8.20 7.69 -7.82
C THR A 59 -7.53 9.07 -7.72
N GLU A 60 -8.15 10.01 -7.02
CA GLU A 60 -7.60 11.36 -6.81
C GLU A 60 -6.35 11.32 -5.95
N ASN A 61 -6.38 10.53 -4.87
CA ASN A 61 -5.26 10.32 -3.98
C ASN A 61 -4.08 9.64 -4.71
N PHE A 62 -4.37 8.72 -5.65
CA PHE A 62 -3.32 8.11 -6.47
C PHE A 62 -2.67 9.10 -7.46
N LEU A 63 -3.43 10.03 -8.01
CA LEU A 63 -2.88 11.10 -8.89
C LEU A 63 -2.12 12.17 -8.10
N HIS A 64 -2.51 12.40 -6.85
CA HIS A 64 -1.84 13.34 -5.95
C HIS A 64 -0.45 12.84 -5.50
N MET A 65 -0.32 11.53 -5.25
CA MET A 65 0.92 10.89 -4.78
C MET A 65 2.00 10.77 -5.87
#